data_AF-A0A7X7XAX9-F1
#
_entry.id   AF-A0A7X7XAX9-F1
#
_cell.length_a   1.000
_cell.length_b   1.000
_cell.length_c   1.000
_cell.angle_alpha   90.00
_cell.angle_beta   90.00
_cell.angle_gamma   90.00
#
_symmetry.space_group_name_H-M   'P 1'
#
loop_
_entity.id
_entity.type
_entity.pdbx_description
1 polymer ?
#
loop_
_entity_poly.entity_id
_entity_poly.type
_entity_poly.pdbx_seq_one_letter_code
_entity_poly.pdbx_strand_id
1 'polypeptide(L)'
;MQMTLEDMLSFLMARIDSIAMSEESLKTKFDVLGRVLYKKGIITDDDIVESVREQGKLMKAIGVTQAELSDEEVRAIADNIIVWLKGDAATITKSMEEYEQRLRELASQEMKKPRLDVASPAVLSELDKITKGGKSGGKLIM
;
A
#
# COMPACT_ATOMS: atom_id res chain seq x y z
N MET A 1 37.89 10.21 1.87
CA MET A 1 36.89 9.66 2.80
C MET A 1 36.39 8.35 2.24
N GLN A 2 36.67 7.23 2.90
CA GLN A 2 35.97 5.97 2.62
C GLN A 2 34.70 6.00 3.47
N MET A 3 33.55 6.07 2.81
CA MET A 3 32.24 6.12 3.47
C MET A 3 31.87 4.70 3.88
N THR A 4 31.56 4.48 5.15
CA THR A 4 31.15 3.16 5.63
C THR A 4 29.69 2.90 5.28
N LEU A 5 29.25 1.64 5.37
CA LEU A 5 27.84 1.28 5.18
C LEU A 5 26.93 2.00 6.20
N GLU A 6 27.40 2.19 7.42
CA GLU A 6 26.67 2.93 8.47
C GLU A 6 26.53 4.41 8.12
N ASP A 7 27.56 5.02 7.53
CA ASP A 7 27.48 6.40 7.03
C ASP A 7 26.48 6.52 5.86
N MET A 8 26.44 5.51 4.96
CA MET A 8 25.46 5.44 3.88
C MET A 8 24.02 5.30 4.41
N LEU A 9 23.80 4.45 5.40
CA LEU A 9 22.49 4.27 6.02
C LEU A 9 22.05 5.52 6.79
N SER A 10 22.95 6.15 7.53
CA SER A 10 22.67 7.39 8.26
C SER A 10 22.31 8.54 7.30
N PHE A 11 23.04 8.64 6.18
CA PHE A 11 22.72 9.61 5.13
C PHE A 11 21.37 9.34 4.47
N LEU A 12 21.04 8.07 4.18
CA LEU A 12 19.74 7.66 3.64
C LEU A 12 18.60 8.00 4.60
N MET A 13 18.76 7.71 5.90
CA MET A 13 17.75 8.02 6.91
C MET A 13 17.50 9.53 7.00
N ALA A 14 18.56 10.33 7.08
CA ALA A 14 18.44 11.79 7.09
C ALA A 14 17.72 12.33 5.83
N ARG A 15 17.95 11.68 4.68
CA ARG A 15 17.25 12.05 3.44
C ARG A 15 15.77 11.66 3.46
N ILE A 16 15.45 10.47 3.97
CA ILE A 16 14.06 10.01 4.13
C ILE A 16 13.30 10.95 5.06
N ASP A 17 13.87 11.28 6.21
CA ASP A 17 13.26 12.21 7.17
C ASP A 17 13.02 13.58 6.54
N SER A 18 14.01 14.11 5.81
CA SER A 18 13.87 15.37 5.10
C SER A 18 12.75 15.35 4.04
N ILE A 19 12.58 14.24 3.31
CA ILE A 19 11.50 14.08 2.34
C ILE A 19 10.14 14.03 3.07
N ALA A 20 10.05 13.26 4.15
CA ALA A 20 8.83 13.14 4.95
C ALA A 20 8.37 14.50 5.52
N MET A 21 9.30 15.27 6.10
CA MET A 21 8.99 16.62 6.60
C MET A 21 8.55 17.57 5.49
N SER A 22 9.20 17.49 4.31
CA SER A 22 8.83 18.31 3.16
C SER A 22 7.42 17.95 2.65
N GLU A 23 7.09 16.67 2.64
CA GLU A 23 5.78 16.17 2.23
C GLU A 23 4.69 16.65 3.21
N GLU A 24 4.92 16.53 4.52
CA GLU A 24 3.99 17.00 5.55
C GLU A 24 3.75 18.51 5.46
N SER A 25 4.82 19.29 5.26
CA SER A 25 4.72 20.73 5.06
C SER A 25 3.89 21.08 3.82
N LEU A 26 4.07 20.33 2.73
CA LEU A 26 3.32 20.55 1.50
C LEU A 26 1.83 20.22 1.68
N LYS A 27 1.51 19.06 2.28
CA LYS A 27 0.14 18.65 2.61
C LYS A 27 -0.55 19.72 3.46
N THR A 28 0.10 20.18 4.52
CA THR A 28 -0.43 21.23 5.40
C THR A 28 -0.79 22.51 4.62
N LYS A 29 0.08 22.97 3.72
CA LYS A 29 -0.18 24.16 2.90
C LYS A 29 -1.35 23.95 1.95
N PHE A 30 -1.42 22.79 1.31
CA PHE A 30 -2.54 22.42 0.43
C PHE A 30 -3.86 22.37 1.20
N ASP A 31 -3.88 21.73 2.36
CA ASP A 31 -5.10 21.60 3.18
C ASP A 31 -5.61 22.96 3.63
N VAL A 32 -4.72 23.86 4.06
CA VAL A 32 -5.09 25.22 4.46
C VAL A 32 -5.66 26.01 3.28
N LEU A 33 -4.98 26.00 2.13
CA LEU A 33 -5.45 26.71 0.94
C LEU A 33 -6.76 26.13 0.42
N GLY A 34 -6.84 24.82 0.26
CA GLY A 34 -8.04 24.11 -0.18
C GLY A 34 -9.22 24.40 0.74
N ARG A 35 -9.02 24.35 2.07
CA ARG A 35 -10.07 24.67 3.04
C ARG A 35 -10.52 26.13 2.95
N VAL A 36 -9.62 27.07 2.70
CA VAL A 36 -9.98 28.48 2.49
C VAL A 36 -10.84 28.63 1.22
N LEU A 37 -10.45 27.99 0.12
CA LEU A 37 -11.21 28.03 -1.13
C LEU A 37 -12.59 27.39 -0.98
N TYR A 38 -12.66 26.25 -0.30
CA TYR A 38 -13.91 25.54 -0.02
C TYR A 38 -14.86 26.37 0.83
N LYS A 39 -14.38 26.95 1.94
CA LYS A 39 -15.18 27.83 2.82
C LYS A 39 -15.69 29.09 2.12
N LYS A 40 -14.98 29.57 1.10
CA LYS A 40 -15.41 30.71 0.28
C LYS A 40 -16.39 30.31 -0.83
N GLY A 41 -16.70 29.02 -0.99
CA GLY A 41 -17.56 28.51 -2.06
C GLY A 41 -16.94 28.63 -3.44
N ILE A 42 -15.61 28.78 -3.53
CA ILE A 42 -14.89 28.86 -4.81
C ILE A 42 -14.75 27.46 -5.44
N ILE A 43 -14.62 26.44 -4.59
CA ILE A 43 -14.65 25.03 -4.97
C ILE A 43 -15.79 24.35 -4.23
N THR A 44 -16.46 23.42 -4.90
CA THR A 44 -17.61 22.67 -4.41
C THR A 44 -17.33 21.17 -4.40
N ASP A 45 -18.21 20.39 -3.77
CA ASP A 45 -18.10 18.93 -3.75
C ASP A 45 -18.12 18.36 -5.21
N ASP A 46 -18.94 18.94 -6.08
CA ASP A 46 -19.02 18.54 -7.50
C ASP A 46 -17.72 18.86 -8.26
N ASP A 47 -17.13 20.04 -8.05
CA ASP A 47 -15.85 20.43 -8.67
C ASP A 47 -14.73 19.44 -8.29
N ILE A 48 -14.74 18.96 -7.06
CA ILE A 48 -13.76 17.98 -6.56
C ILE A 48 -13.97 16.62 -7.23
N VAL A 49 -15.22 16.15 -7.32
CA VAL A 49 -15.56 14.88 -7.98
C VAL A 49 -15.15 14.91 -9.47
N GLU A 50 -15.45 16.01 -10.17
CA GLU A 50 -15.05 16.18 -11.57
C GLU A 50 -13.53 16.21 -11.72
N SER A 51 -12.83 16.99 -10.87
CA SER A 51 -11.37 17.08 -10.88
C SER A 51 -10.69 15.72 -10.65
N VAL A 52 -11.21 14.89 -9.73
CA VAL A 52 -10.70 13.53 -9.48
C VAL A 52 -10.89 12.64 -10.71
N ARG A 53 -12.04 12.75 -11.38
CA ARG A 53 -12.32 12.00 -12.61
C ARG A 53 -11.38 12.41 -13.74
N GLU A 54 -11.17 13.71 -13.93
CA GLU A 54 -10.23 14.24 -14.92
C GLU A 54 -8.80 13.79 -14.64
N GLN A 55 -8.39 13.83 -13.37
CA GLN A 55 -7.07 13.34 -12.95
C GLN A 55 -6.91 11.84 -13.26
N GLY A 56 -7.92 11.01 -13.00
CA GLY A 56 -7.92 9.60 -13.37
C GLY A 56 -7.77 9.36 -14.88
N LYS A 57 -8.47 10.15 -15.70
CA LYS A 57 -8.31 10.12 -17.17
C LYS A 57 -6.92 10.53 -17.60
N LEU A 58 -6.36 11.58 -16.99
CA LEU A 58 -4.99 12.03 -17.25
C LEU A 58 -3.98 10.93 -16.92
N MET A 59 -4.11 10.29 -15.75
CA MET A 59 -3.24 9.20 -15.31
C MET A 59 -3.25 8.02 -16.29
N LYS A 60 -4.42 7.67 -16.83
CA LYS A 60 -4.54 6.68 -17.90
C LYS A 60 -3.86 7.16 -19.19
N ALA A 61 -4.09 8.41 -19.58
CA ALA A 61 -3.53 8.97 -20.82
C ALA A 61 -2.00 8.97 -20.83
N ILE A 62 -1.36 9.18 -19.67
CA ILE A 62 0.11 9.13 -19.52
C ILE A 62 0.64 7.72 -19.19
N GLY A 63 -0.23 6.71 -19.15
CA GLY A 63 0.16 5.31 -18.95
C GLY A 63 0.52 4.92 -17.52
N VAL A 64 0.18 5.76 -16.52
CA VAL A 64 0.38 5.42 -15.09
C VAL A 64 -0.62 4.37 -14.63
N THR A 65 -1.84 4.39 -15.17
CA THR A 65 -2.87 3.37 -14.91
C THR A 65 -3.35 2.75 -16.22
N GLN A 66 -3.72 1.47 -16.18
CA GLN A 66 -4.25 0.75 -17.36
C GLN A 66 -5.77 0.93 -17.52
N ALA A 67 -6.49 1.15 -16.42
CA ALA A 67 -7.94 1.32 -16.39
C ALA A 67 -8.32 2.74 -15.97
N GLU A 68 -9.52 3.18 -16.38
CA GLU A 68 -10.15 4.37 -15.81
C GLU A 68 -10.69 4.03 -14.43
N LEU A 69 -10.66 5.03 -13.54
CA LEU A 69 -11.34 4.95 -12.26
C LEU A 69 -12.84 4.77 -12.51
N SER A 70 -13.43 3.78 -11.84
CA SER A 70 -14.88 3.63 -11.78
C SER A 70 -15.52 4.80 -11.04
N ASP A 71 -16.82 5.01 -11.25
CA ASP A 71 -17.56 6.08 -10.57
C ASP A 71 -17.52 5.93 -9.04
N GLU A 72 -17.49 4.69 -8.54
CA GLU A 72 -17.38 4.40 -7.13
C GLU A 72 -16.00 4.79 -6.58
N GLU A 73 -14.92 4.47 -7.30
CA GLU A 73 -13.56 4.86 -6.92
C GLU A 73 -13.37 6.38 -6.95
N VAL A 74 -13.89 7.05 -7.99
CA VAL A 74 -13.86 8.52 -8.09
C VAL A 74 -14.54 9.15 -6.88
N ARG A 75 -15.75 8.67 -6.53
CA ARG A 75 -16.49 9.18 -5.37
C ARG A 75 -15.76 8.90 -4.06
N ALA A 76 -15.22 7.70 -3.87
CA ALA A 76 -14.49 7.36 -2.65
C ALA A 76 -13.26 8.26 -2.45
N ILE A 77 -12.52 8.56 -3.52
CA ILE A 77 -11.37 9.47 -3.48
C ILE A 77 -11.84 10.90 -3.19
N ALA A 78 -12.88 11.38 -3.88
CA ALA A 78 -13.42 12.71 -3.69
C ALA A 78 -13.97 12.93 -2.28
N ASP A 79 -14.73 11.98 -1.75
CA ASP A 79 -15.29 12.02 -0.39
C ASP A 79 -14.18 12.10 0.66
N ASN A 80 -13.08 11.35 0.46
CA ASN A 80 -11.92 11.44 1.33
C ASN A 80 -11.33 12.86 1.33
N ILE A 81 -11.09 13.44 0.15
CA ILE A 81 -10.57 14.81 0.00
C ILE A 81 -11.53 15.81 0.69
N ILE A 82 -12.84 15.67 0.45
CA ILE A 82 -13.87 16.54 1.02
C ILE A 82 -13.86 16.50 2.56
N VAL A 83 -13.72 15.31 3.16
CA VAL A 83 -13.62 15.16 4.63
C VAL A 83 -12.42 15.94 5.19
N TRP A 84 -11.25 15.85 4.54
CA TRP A 84 -10.05 16.59 4.91
C TRP A 84 -10.21 18.11 4.73
N LEU A 85 -10.83 18.54 3.63
CA LEU A 85 -11.13 19.96 3.37
C LEU A 85 -12.10 20.54 4.40
N LYS A 86 -13.19 19.81 4.72
CA LYS A 86 -14.16 20.17 5.76
C LYS A 86 -13.50 20.20 7.15
N GLY A 87 -12.44 19.41 7.35
CA GLY A 87 -11.73 19.31 8.61
C GLY A 87 -12.53 18.57 9.67
N ASP A 88 -13.29 17.56 9.23
CA ASP A 88 -14.05 16.71 10.12
C ASP A 88 -13.12 15.73 10.84
N ALA A 89 -12.51 16.21 11.93
CA ALA A 89 -11.57 15.43 12.73
C ALA A 89 -12.21 14.14 13.25
N ALA A 90 -13.52 14.15 13.57
CA ALA A 90 -14.20 12.96 14.09
C ALA A 90 -14.30 11.87 13.02
N THR A 91 -14.69 12.23 11.78
CA THR A 91 -14.71 11.28 10.66
C THR A 91 -13.32 10.78 10.33
N ILE A 92 -12.30 11.66 10.33
CA ILE A 92 -10.91 11.27 10.07
C ILE A 92 -10.43 10.27 11.12
N THR A 93 -10.56 10.58 12.41
CA THR A 93 -10.15 9.68 13.50
C THR A 93 -10.85 8.33 13.40
N LYS A 94 -12.17 8.32 13.16
CA LYS A 94 -12.92 7.07 12.98
C LYS A 94 -12.40 6.26 11.78
N SER A 95 -12.12 6.91 10.65
CA SER A 95 -11.59 6.23 9.47
C SER A 95 -10.21 5.59 9.74
N MET A 96 -9.38 6.24 10.57
CA MET A 96 -8.08 5.71 10.99
C MET A 96 -8.25 4.50 11.91
N GLU A 97 -9.16 4.55 12.88
CA GLU A 97 -9.47 3.43 13.77
C GLU A 97 -9.99 2.21 12.99
N GLU A 98 -10.91 2.41 12.04
CA GLU A 98 -11.43 1.34 11.19
C GLU A 98 -10.31 0.73 10.31
N TYR A 99 -9.41 1.56 9.78
CA TYR A 99 -8.26 1.08 9.02
C TYR A 99 -7.30 0.26 9.89
N GLU A 100 -6.96 0.74 11.09
CA GLU A 100 -6.13 -0.02 12.04
C GLU A 100 -6.78 -1.35 12.45
N GLN A 101 -8.10 -1.36 12.68
CA GLN A 101 -8.83 -2.59 12.97
C GLN A 101 -8.73 -3.58 11.81
N ARG A 102 -8.95 -3.13 10.57
CA ARG A 102 -8.79 -3.98 9.38
C ARG A 102 -7.37 -4.54 9.25
N LEU A 103 -6.35 -3.73 9.52
CA LEU A 103 -4.96 -4.19 9.53
C LEU A 103 -4.69 -5.25 10.60
N ARG A 104 -5.20 -5.04 11.82
CA ARG A 104 -5.09 -6.04 12.91
C ARG A 104 -5.83 -7.32 12.56
N GLU A 105 -7.01 -7.22 11.97
CA GLU A 105 -7.79 -8.39 11.53
C GLU A 105 -7.04 -9.18 10.45
N LEU A 106 -6.48 -8.52 9.43
CA LEU A 106 -5.65 -9.16 8.41
C LEU A 106 -4.42 -9.83 9.01
N ALA A 107 -3.69 -9.15 9.89
CA ALA A 107 -2.56 -9.74 10.60
C ALA A 107 -2.97 -10.95 11.46
N SER A 108 -4.14 -10.88 12.10
CA SER A 108 -4.69 -12.00 12.87
C SER A 108 -5.14 -13.17 11.99
N GLN A 109 -5.64 -12.90 10.78
CA GLN A 109 -6.01 -13.90 9.79
C GLN A 109 -4.77 -14.56 9.18
N GLU A 110 -3.67 -13.81 8.98
CA GLU A 110 -2.38 -14.39 8.60
C GLU A 110 -1.79 -15.27 9.70
N MET A 111 -1.95 -14.91 10.98
CA MET A 111 -1.56 -15.78 12.10
C MET A 111 -2.49 -17.00 12.27
N LYS A 112 -3.77 -16.91 11.88
CA LYS A 112 -4.77 -17.99 11.95
C LYS A 112 -4.80 -18.88 10.72
N LYS A 113 -4.23 -18.47 9.56
CA LYS A 113 -3.96 -19.40 8.47
C LYS A 113 -3.07 -20.51 9.06
N PRO A 114 -3.46 -21.80 8.97
CA PRO A 114 -2.55 -22.87 9.32
C PRO A 114 -1.26 -22.57 8.54
N ARG A 115 -0.12 -22.52 9.23
CA ARG A 115 1.18 -22.56 8.57
C ARG A 115 1.12 -23.80 7.70
N LEU A 116 0.85 -23.63 6.41
CA LEU A 116 1.20 -24.67 5.46
C LEU A 116 2.72 -24.73 5.62
N ASP A 117 3.21 -25.74 6.33
CA ASP A 117 4.61 -26.15 6.25
C ASP A 117 4.82 -26.60 4.80
N VAL A 118 4.88 -25.62 3.89
CA VAL A 118 5.36 -25.83 2.54
C VAL A 118 6.83 -26.08 2.75
N ALA A 119 7.16 -27.36 2.89
CA ALA A 119 8.53 -27.81 2.95
C ALA A 119 9.28 -27.10 1.81
N SER A 120 10.44 -26.51 2.14
CA SER A 120 11.21 -25.78 1.13
C SER A 120 11.43 -26.69 -0.09
N PRO A 121 11.55 -26.16 -1.31
CA PRO A 121 11.77 -26.97 -2.51
C PRO A 121 12.93 -27.97 -2.38
N ALA A 122 13.89 -27.68 -1.48
CA ALA A 122 14.97 -28.58 -1.10
C ALA A 122 14.47 -29.88 -0.44
N VAL A 123 13.50 -29.80 0.48
CA VAL A 123 12.93 -30.97 1.17
C VAL A 123 12.11 -31.83 0.20
N LEU A 124 11.35 -31.20 -0.72
CA LEU A 124 10.65 -31.91 -1.80
C LEU A 124 11.64 -32.63 -2.73
N SER A 125 12.78 -32.02 -3.03
CA SER A 125 13.84 -32.63 -3.83
C SER A 125 14.51 -33.82 -3.15
N GLU A 126 14.65 -33.81 -1.82
CA GLU A 126 15.17 -34.94 -1.04
C GLU A 126 14.17 -36.10 -0.99
N LEU A 127 12.88 -35.82 -0.80
CA LEU A 127 11.83 -36.84 -0.88
C LEU A 127 11.73 -37.48 -2.27
N ASP A 128 11.88 -36.71 -3.35
CA ASP A 128 11.88 -37.23 -4.72
C ASP A 128 13.09 -38.15 -4.99
N LYS A 129 14.26 -37.85 -4.39
CA LYS A 129 15.45 -38.72 -4.46
C LYS A 129 15.25 -40.03 -3.69
N ILE A 130 14.61 -39.98 -2.52
CA ILE A 130 14.34 -41.17 -1.70
C ILE A 130 13.26 -42.05 -2.36
N THR A 131 12.22 -41.45 -2.94
CA THR A 131 11.12 -42.18 -3.60
C THR A 131 11.51 -42.76 -4.95
N LYS A 132 12.43 -42.12 -5.70
CA LYS A 132 12.95 -42.66 -6.98
C LYS A 132 14.12 -43.64 -6.82
N GLY A 133 14.67 -43.83 -5.61
CA GLY A 133 15.80 -44.73 -5.33
C GLY A 133 15.43 -46.18 -4.95
N GLY A 134 14.14 -46.51 -4.82
CA GLY A 134 13.67 -47.79 -4.29
C GLY A 134 13.37 -48.86 -5.35
N LYS A 135 14.35 -49.28 -6.16
CA LYS A 135 14.30 -50.55 -6.94
C LYS A 135 15.71 -51.15 -7.08
N SER A 136 16.28 -51.65 -5.98
CA SER A 136 17.33 -52.68 -6.07
C SER A 136 16.64 -54.04 -6.23
N GLY A 137 16.60 -54.51 -7.48
CA GLY A 137 16.03 -55.80 -7.84
C GLY A 137 16.66 -56.95 -7.05
N GLY A 138 15.80 -57.81 -6.51
CA GLY A 138 16.20 -59.13 -6.03
C GLY A 138 16.75 -59.96 -7.18
N LYS A 139 17.90 -60.59 -6.95
CA LYS A 139 18.35 -61.76 -7.70
C LYS A 139 18.31 -62.95 -6.73
N LEU A 140 17.41 -63.89 -7.01
CA LEU A 140 17.42 -65.21 -6.42
C LEU A 140 18.71 -65.95 -6.83
N ILE A 141 19.39 -66.50 -5.82
CA ILE A 141 20.14 -67.76 -5.71
C ILE A 141 20.82 -68.34 -6.97
N MET A 142 22.15 -68.43 -6.91
CA MET A 142 22.89 -69.70 -7.09
C MET A 142 24.06 -69.73 -6.12
#